data_AF-A0A7Y5UTS7-F1
#
_entry.id   AF-A0A7Y5UTS7-F1
#
_cell.length_a   1.000
_cell.length_b   1.000
_cell.length_c   1.000
_cell.angle_alpha   90.00
_cell.angle_beta   90.00
_cell.angle_gamma   90.00
#
_symmetry.space_group_name_H-M   'P 1'
#
loop_
_entity.id
_entity.type
_entity.pdbx_description
1 polymer ?
#
loop_
_entity_poly.entity_id
_entity_poly.type
_entity_poly.pdbx_seq_one_letter_code
_entity_poly.pdbx_strand_id
1 'polypeptide(L)' 'RLAAAQVLGVSVGVRPARTSVRVEREVPRPGVVLVHDYGHGGAGVTLSWGCAREAIRLAGAE' A
#
# COMPACT_ATOMS: atom_id res chain seq x y z
N ARG A 1 0.76 -34.68 3.22
CA ARG A 1 2.18 -34.36 2.95
C ARG A 1 2.25 -33.44 1.74
N LEU A 2 3.00 -32.33 1.81
CA LEU A 2 3.16 -31.41 0.66
C LEU A 2 3.73 -32.10 -0.60
N ALA A 3 4.59 -33.11 -0.42
CA ALA A 3 5.25 -33.84 -1.51
C ALA A 3 4.31 -34.54 -2.51
N ALA A 4 3.04 -34.78 -2.16
CA ALA A 4 2.06 -35.43 -3.04
C ALA A 4 0.92 -34.49 -3.46
N ALA A 5 1.03 -33.19 -3.15
CA ALA A 5 -0.01 -32.23 -3.48
C ALA A 5 0.01 -31.90 -4.99
N GLN A 6 -1.18 -31.76 -5.58
CA GLN A 6 -1.32 -31.28 -6.96
C GLN A 6 -0.89 -29.81 -7.03
N VAL A 7 -0.02 -29.48 -7.98
CA VAL A 7 0.35 -28.10 -8.30
C VAL A 7 -0.83 -27.45 -9.04
N LEU A 8 -1.41 -26.40 -8.45
CA LEU A 8 -2.53 -25.66 -9.07
C LEU A 8 -2.06 -24.54 -9.99
N GLY A 9 -0.85 -24.04 -9.80
CA GLY A 9 -0.28 -22.95 -10.59
C GLY A 9 0.96 -22.34 -9.94
N VAL A 10 1.59 -21.41 -10.65
CA VAL A 10 2.75 -20.64 -10.19
C VAL A 10 2.43 -19.16 -10.38
N SER A 11 2.73 -18.34 -9.38
CA SER A 11 2.54 -16.89 -9.44
C SER A 11 3.75 -16.17 -8.89
N VAL A 12 4.11 -15.07 -9.55
CA VAL A 12 5.25 -14.22 -9.20
C VAL A 12 4.78 -12.79 -9.15
N GLY A 13 5.24 -12.04 -8.15
CA GLY A 13 4.92 -10.62 -7.99
C GLY A 13 6.07 -9.86 -7.32
N VAL A 14 6.20 -8.58 -7.65
CA VAL A 14 7.18 -7.67 -7.05
C VAL A 14 6.51 -6.90 -5.92
N ARG A 15 7.09 -6.99 -4.71
CA ARG A 15 6.59 -6.24 -3.56
C ARG A 15 7.01 -4.77 -3.66
N PRO A 16 6.10 -3.80 -3.46
CA PRO A 16 6.44 -2.38 -3.44
C PRO A 16 7.11 -2.01 -2.11
N ALA A 17 8.32 -2.49 -1.86
CA ALA A 17 9.02 -2.34 -0.59
C ALA A 17 9.67 -0.95 -0.44
N ARG A 18 9.62 -0.42 0.78
CA ARG A 18 10.40 0.74 1.26
C ARG A 18 10.81 0.49 2.71
N THR A 19 11.77 1.27 3.22
CA THR A 19 12.16 1.23 4.64
C THR A 19 10.97 1.54 5.55
N SER A 20 10.07 2.41 5.11
CA SER A 20 8.79 2.70 5.74
C SER A 20 7.71 2.95 4.69
N VAL A 21 6.47 2.60 5.05
CA VAL A 21 5.28 3.01 4.31
C VAL A 21 5.22 4.54 4.29
N ARG A 22 4.86 5.11 3.15
CA ARG A 22 4.64 6.55 3.00
C ARG A 22 3.15 6.81 2.88
N VAL A 23 2.58 7.32 3.97
CA VAL A 23 1.23 7.91 3.99
C VAL A 23 1.37 9.37 4.41
N GLU A 24 1.43 10.27 3.42
CA GLU A 24 1.85 11.66 3.64
C GLU A 24 1.13 12.61 2.68
N ARG A 25 0.93 13.86 3.12
CA ARG A 25 0.39 14.94 2.29
C ARG A 25 1.51 15.84 1.75
N GLU A 26 1.42 16.18 0.48
CA GLU A 26 2.30 17.13 -0.20
C GLU A 26 1.47 18.12 -1.04
N VAL A 27 1.96 19.35 -1.19
CA VAL A 27 1.37 20.38 -2.05
C VAL A 27 2.41 20.78 -3.09
N PRO A 28 2.54 20.04 -4.21
CA PRO A 28 3.62 20.26 -5.18
C PRO A 28 3.45 21.57 -5.96
N ARG A 29 2.23 22.11 -6.00
CA ARG A 29 1.90 23.41 -6.60
C ARG A 29 0.61 23.97 -5.99
N PRO A 30 0.37 25.29 -6.05
CA PRO A 30 -0.84 25.90 -5.52
C PRO A 30 -2.11 25.20 -6.03
N GLY A 31 -3.02 24.89 -5.11
CA GLY A 31 -4.30 24.24 -5.42
C GLY A 31 -4.26 22.75 -5.71
N VAL A 32 -3.09 22.09 -5.65
CA VAL A 32 -2.99 20.63 -5.83
C VAL A 32 -2.57 19.95 -4.53
N VAL A 33 -3.43 19.07 -4.04
CA VAL A 33 -3.13 18.18 -2.91
C VAL A 33 -2.72 16.82 -3.47
N LEU A 34 -1.52 16.36 -3.10
CA LEU A 34 -1.03 15.03 -3.38
C LEU A 34 -0.97 14.25 -2.08
N VAL A 35 -1.69 13.13 -2.01
CA VAL A 35 -1.58 12.18 -0.89
C VAL A 35 -0.82 10.96 -1.40
N HIS A 36 0.32 10.70 -0.78
CA HIS A 36 1.10 9.49 -0.99
C HIS A 36 0.50 8.36 -0.18
N ASP A 37 0.35 7.17 -0.76
CA ASP A 37 -0.05 5.95 -0.06
C ASP A 37 0.62 4.72 -0.70
N TYR A 38 1.92 4.53 -0.41
CA TYR A 38 2.73 3.47 -1.04
C TYR A 38 3.86 2.97 -0.14
N GLY A 39 4.57 1.93 -0.59
CA GLY A 39 5.71 1.37 0.15
C GLY A 39 5.36 0.22 1.11
N HIS A 40 4.18 -0.40 0.94
CA HIS A 40 3.64 -1.42 1.83
C HIS A 40 4.38 -2.77 1.81
N GLY A 41 5.33 -2.98 0.90
CA GLY A 41 6.06 -4.24 0.79
C GLY A 41 5.10 -5.44 0.67
N GLY A 42 5.27 -6.44 1.53
CA GLY A 42 4.39 -7.61 1.61
C GLY A 42 3.15 -7.44 2.49
N ALA A 43 3.01 -6.29 3.16
CA ALA A 43 1.99 -6.06 4.18
C ALA A 43 0.80 -5.22 3.67
N GLY A 44 0.66 -5.02 2.35
CA GLY A 44 -0.38 -4.17 1.76
C GLY A 44 -1.80 -4.54 2.20
N VAL A 45 -2.14 -5.84 2.25
CA VAL A 45 -3.46 -6.29 2.73
C VAL A 45 -3.62 -6.01 4.22
N THR A 46 -2.62 -6.35 5.04
CA THR A 46 -2.62 -6.15 6.50
C THR A 46 -2.79 -4.68 6.89
N LEU A 47 -2.17 -3.76 6.15
CA LEU A 47 -2.15 -2.32 6.49
C LEU A 47 -3.25 -1.50 5.79
N SER A 48 -3.92 -2.08 4.79
CA SER A 48 -4.84 -1.38 3.87
C SER A 48 -5.82 -0.41 4.54
N TRP A 49 -6.59 -0.87 5.53
CA TRP A 49 -7.60 -0.04 6.18
C TRP A 49 -7.02 1.11 7.00
N GLY A 50 -5.89 0.89 7.68
CA GLY A 50 -5.22 1.93 8.47
C GLY A 50 -4.68 3.03 7.56
N CYS A 51 -3.98 2.63 6.48
CA CYS A 51 -3.47 3.55 5.47
C CYS A 51 -4.58 4.33 4.77
N ALA A 52 -5.68 3.65 4.38
CA ALA A 52 -6.81 4.31 3.72
C ALA A 52 -7.48 5.37 4.62
N ARG A 53 -7.67 5.08 5.91
CA ARG A 53 -8.22 6.05 6.86
C ARG A 53 -7.32 7.28 7.02
N GLU A 54 -6.02 7.06 7.12
CA GLU A 54 -5.05 8.15 7.22
C GLU A 54 -5.00 8.97 5.92
N ALA A 55 -5.07 8.33 4.75
CA ALA A 55 -5.12 9.01 3.47
C ALA A 55 -6.36 9.92 3.33
N ILE A 56 -7.54 9.47 3.77
CA ILE A 56 -8.77 10.29 3.80
C ILE A 56 -8.60 11.52 4.69
N ARG A 57 -8.05 11.32 5.91
CA ARG A 57 -7.75 12.40 6.84
C ARG A 57 -6.79 13.43 6.23
N LEU A 58 -5.75 12.97 5.54
CA LEU A 58 -4.77 13.82 4.86
C LEU A 58 -5.33 14.52 3.60
N ALA A 59 -6.33 13.92 2.94
CA ALA A 59 -7.03 14.53 1.82
C ALA A 59 -7.99 15.66 2.26
N GLY A 60 -8.37 15.71 3.53
CA GLY A 60 -9.35 16.66 4.06
C GLY A 60 -10.78 16.33 3.63
N ALA A 61 -11.08 15.04 3.42
CA ALA A 61 -12.38 14.55 2.93
C ALA A 61 -13.28 14.01 4.07
N GLU A 62 -13.22 14.62 5.26
CA GLU A 62 -14.16 14.35 6.38
C GLU A 62 -15.38 15.26 6.33
#